data_AF-A0A951S602-F1
#
_entry.id   AF-A0A951S602-F1
#
_cell.length_a   1.000
_cell.length_b   1.000
_cell.length_c   1.000
_cell.angle_alpha   90.00
_cell.angle_beta   90.00
_cell.angle_gamma   90.00
#
_symmetry.space_group_name_H-M   'P 1'
#
loop_
_entity.id
_entity.type
_entity.pdbx_description
1 polymer ?
#
loop_
_entity_poly.entity_id
_entity_poly.type
_entity_poly.pdbx_seq_one_letter_code
_entity_poly.pdbx_strand_id
1 'polypeptide(L)'
;MFYTVTLPATLWFFDKNKSLNYDLNDVMNTMNDGKTKNHSPSQNQKNHSADTILFIDARNIFRQVTRALREFTDEHIQNIASIVRLYRGENHRLQELLNKYQQQVNSLNNDLNDLRKDIITLQNELDKPEKENQGNQANQKNNSADKRKLEKEVELLNRQIKDTENRRDYFLGHINWLNERFPNGVYEDVTGLCKAATIKEIEEQDYSLNPGRYVGVVIEEDGLTEEEFIAEMKERHITLNALNSKAKELEELINQNLLAIE
;
A
#
# COMPACT_ATOMS: atom_id res chain seq x y z
N MET A 1 9.98 7.13 10.16
CA MET A 1 10.52 7.52 8.83
C MET A 1 10.94 8.98 8.89
N PHE A 2 11.90 9.40 8.06
CA PHE A 2 12.53 10.74 8.12
C PHE A 2 11.50 11.89 8.13
N TYR A 3 11.74 12.92 8.96
CA TYR A 3 10.88 14.09 9.15
C TYR A 3 10.92 15.11 7.99
N THR A 4 11.83 14.92 7.03
CA THR A 4 12.06 15.84 5.92
C THR A 4 11.98 15.10 4.58
N VAL A 5 11.50 15.84 3.58
CA VAL A 5 11.08 15.37 2.26
C VAL A 5 12.15 14.57 1.49
N THR A 6 11.68 13.46 0.91
CA THR A 6 12.09 12.84 -0.37
C THR A 6 13.49 12.25 -0.54
N LEU A 7 14.28 12.00 0.51
CA LEU A 7 15.50 11.20 0.32
C LEU A 7 15.15 9.70 0.24
N PRO A 8 15.45 9.02 -0.89
CA PRO A 8 15.28 7.57 -0.96
C PRO A 8 16.25 6.93 0.03
N ALA A 9 15.74 6.00 0.81
CA ALA A 9 16.54 5.20 1.73
C ALA A 9 16.36 3.72 1.39
N THR A 10 17.48 2.99 1.41
CA THR A 10 17.50 1.54 1.21
C THR A 10 18.04 0.90 2.48
N LEU A 11 17.31 -0.07 3.03
CA LEU A 11 17.76 -0.88 4.16
C LEU A 11 18.32 -2.19 3.65
N TRP A 12 19.48 -2.56 4.19
CA TRP A 12 20.21 -3.76 3.77
C TRP A 12 20.28 -4.73 4.94
N PHE A 13 19.87 -5.97 4.68
CA PHE A 13 19.89 -7.05 5.66
C PHE A 13 20.86 -8.11 5.18
N PHE A 14 21.92 -8.33 5.94
CA PHE A 14 22.94 -9.33 5.66
C PHE A 14 22.97 -10.36 6.79
N ASP A 15 23.11 -11.62 6.42
CA ASP A 15 23.40 -12.69 7.36
C ASP A 15 24.86 -13.11 7.20
N LYS A 16 25.64 -13.02 8.29
CA LYS A 16 27.06 -13.41 8.28
C LYS A 16 27.25 -14.93 8.19
N ASN A 17 26.22 -15.72 8.49
CA ASN A 17 26.31 -17.17 8.68
C ASN A 17 25.54 -17.98 7.62
N LYS A 18 25.16 -17.38 6.48
CA LYS A 18 24.56 -18.14 5.37
C LYS A 18 25.66 -19.01 4.76
N SER A 19 25.84 -20.22 5.30
CA SER A 19 26.78 -21.19 4.77
C SER A 19 26.37 -21.54 3.34
N LEU A 20 27.27 -21.33 2.39
CA LEU A 20 27.20 -21.92 1.05
C LEU A 20 27.28 -23.45 1.23
N ASN A 21 26.14 -24.09 1.52
CA ASN A 21 26.01 -25.52 1.32
C ASN A 21 25.94 -25.75 -0.19
N TYR A 22 27.08 -25.66 -0.86
CA TYR A 22 27.28 -26.35 -2.12
C TYR A 22 27.13 -27.84 -1.79
N ASP A 23 25.95 -28.38 -2.04
CA ASP A 23 25.71 -29.81 -1.90
C ASP A 23 26.57 -30.51 -2.98
N LEU A 24 27.72 -31.04 -2.57
CA LEU A 24 28.67 -31.74 -3.46
C LEU A 24 28.01 -32.92 -4.22
N ASN A 25 26.83 -33.35 -3.77
CA ASN A 25 26.01 -34.38 -4.39
C ASN A 25 25.44 -33.95 -5.77
N ASP A 26 25.20 -32.65 -6.00
CA ASP A 26 24.65 -32.15 -7.26
C ASP A 26 25.69 -32.19 -8.41
N VAL A 27 26.97 -32.00 -8.08
CA VAL A 27 28.08 -32.14 -9.03
C VAL A 27 28.33 -33.62 -9.38
N MET A 28 28.13 -34.54 -8.44
CA MET A 28 28.31 -35.97 -8.71
C MET A 28 27.15 -36.61 -9.48
N ASN A 29 25.93 -36.09 -9.37
CA ASN A 29 24.78 -36.59 -10.15
C ASN A 29 24.86 -36.21 -11.65
N THR A 30 25.45 -35.06 -11.98
CA THR A 30 25.63 -34.64 -13.40
C THR A 30 26.71 -35.43 -14.14
N MET A 31 27.55 -36.19 -13.44
CA MET A 31 28.56 -37.07 -14.05
C MET A 31 28.10 -38.53 -14.22
N ASN A 32 26.90 -38.89 -13.74
CA ASN A 32 26.45 -40.28 -13.68
C ASN A 32 25.08 -40.52 -14.32
N ASP A 33 24.65 -39.66 -15.25
CA ASP A 33 23.35 -39.78 -15.89
C ASP A 33 23.36 -40.82 -17.03
N GLY A 34 23.18 -42.07 -16.60
CA GLY A 34 23.02 -43.23 -17.45
C GLY A 34 22.13 -44.28 -16.79
N LYS A 35 20.98 -43.89 -16.19
CA LYS A 35 19.77 -44.72 -16.08
C LYS A 35 18.63 -44.04 -15.33
N THR A 36 17.46 -44.10 -15.97
CA THR A 36 16.14 -43.66 -15.52
C THR A 36 15.70 -44.31 -14.19
N LYS A 37 15.21 -43.48 -13.25
CA LYS A 37 14.24 -43.93 -12.24
C LYS A 37 13.18 -42.85 -11.97
N ASN A 38 11.94 -43.23 -12.27
CA ASN A 38 10.73 -42.54 -11.87
C ASN A 38 10.63 -42.49 -10.34
N HIS A 39 10.62 -41.30 -9.76
CA HIS A 39 10.03 -41.02 -8.45
C HIS A 39 9.07 -39.84 -8.60
N SER A 40 7.83 -40.03 -8.16
CA SER A 40 6.80 -38.99 -8.10
C SER A 40 7.32 -37.77 -7.33
N PRO A 41 7.06 -36.54 -7.79
CA PRO A 41 7.59 -35.36 -7.13
C PRO A 41 6.82 -35.14 -5.83
N SER A 42 7.42 -35.54 -4.71
CA SER A 42 7.11 -34.94 -3.41
C SER A 42 7.33 -33.44 -3.52
N GLN A 43 6.32 -32.65 -3.14
CA GLN A 43 6.31 -31.19 -3.18
C GLN A 43 7.47 -30.61 -2.35
N ASN A 44 8.64 -30.45 -2.98
CA ASN A 44 9.79 -29.79 -2.38
C ASN A 44 9.50 -28.28 -2.38
N GLN A 45 9.28 -27.75 -1.17
CA GLN A 45 9.36 -26.32 -0.89
C GLN A 45 10.68 -25.82 -1.48
N LYS A 46 10.62 -24.93 -2.46
CA LYS A 46 11.81 -24.28 -3.04
C LYS A 46 12.43 -23.40 -1.96
N ASN A 47 13.35 -23.95 -1.17
CA ASN A 47 14.24 -23.15 -0.36
C ASN A 47 15.09 -22.32 -1.33
N HIS A 48 14.88 -21.00 -1.34
CA HIS A 48 15.67 -20.10 -2.18
C HIS A 48 17.16 -20.30 -1.88
N SER A 49 17.95 -20.50 -2.93
CA SER A 49 19.37 -20.89 -2.84
C SER A 49 20.19 -19.87 -2.04
N ALA A 50 21.39 -20.28 -1.61
CA ALA A 50 22.41 -19.37 -1.12
C ALA A 50 22.66 -18.19 -2.09
N ASP A 51 22.39 -18.38 -3.39
CA ASP A 51 22.81 -17.51 -4.49
C ASP A 51 21.77 -16.48 -4.96
N THR A 52 20.69 -16.27 -4.19
CA THR A 52 19.68 -15.24 -4.50
C THR A 52 19.61 -14.15 -3.43
N ILE A 53 19.43 -12.91 -3.90
CA ILE A 53 19.16 -11.73 -3.08
C ILE A 53 17.70 -11.34 -3.26
N LEU A 54 16.97 -11.20 -2.15
CA LEU A 54 15.60 -10.71 -2.15
C LEU A 54 15.60 -9.18 -2.21
N PHE A 55 15.05 -8.64 -3.29
CA PHE A 55 14.74 -7.22 -3.43
C PHE A 55 13.28 -6.98 -3.06
N ILE A 56 13.03 -5.92 -2.28
CA ILE A 56 11.68 -5.43 -1.96
C ILE A 56 11.63 -3.94 -2.24
N ASP A 57 10.69 -3.52 -3.08
CA ASP A 57 10.39 -2.12 -3.33
C ASP A 57 9.24 -1.66 -2.43
N ALA A 58 9.60 -1.06 -1.31
CA ALA A 58 8.64 -0.56 -0.32
C ALA A 58 8.27 0.93 -0.53
N ARG A 59 8.69 1.56 -1.63
CA ARG A 59 8.50 3.01 -1.84
C ARG A 59 7.05 3.45 -1.81
N ASN A 60 6.15 2.59 -2.26
CA ASN A 60 4.70 2.83 -2.33
C ASN A 60 3.91 2.16 -1.19
N ILE A 61 4.59 1.63 -0.17
CA ILE A 61 3.95 1.00 0.99
C ILE A 61 3.81 2.04 2.10
N PHE A 62 2.70 2.76 2.10
CA PHE A 62 2.35 3.73 3.15
C PHE A 62 0.85 4.02 3.12
N ARG A 63 0.32 4.55 4.22
CA ARG A 63 -1.01 5.17 4.24
C ARG A 63 -0.89 6.65 3.92
N GLN A 64 -1.53 7.11 2.86
CA GLN A 64 -1.60 8.55 2.58
C GLN A 64 -2.68 9.19 3.46
N VAL A 65 -2.27 10.03 4.40
CA VAL A 65 -3.20 10.73 5.31
C VAL A 65 -3.64 12.05 4.69
N THR A 66 -2.71 12.77 4.08
CA THR A 66 -2.97 13.98 3.30
C THR A 66 -2.07 13.99 2.06
N ARG A 67 -2.21 15.00 1.20
CA ARG A 67 -1.29 15.19 0.06
C ARG A 67 0.19 15.24 0.49
N ALA A 68 0.47 15.78 1.67
CA ALA A 68 1.84 15.95 2.19
C ALA A 68 2.22 14.94 3.29
N LEU A 69 1.25 14.33 3.97
CA LEU A 69 1.49 13.42 5.09
C LEU A 69 1.29 11.97 4.68
N ARG A 70 2.35 11.19 4.79
CA ARG A 70 2.35 9.74 4.65
C ARG A 70 2.67 9.11 5.99
N GLU A 71 1.95 8.05 6.31
CA GLU A 71 2.14 7.28 7.54
C GLU A 71 2.64 5.88 7.21
N PHE A 72 3.68 5.46 7.90
CA PHE A 72 4.25 4.13 7.80
C PHE A 72 4.04 3.42 9.15
N THR A 73 2.95 2.65 9.21
CA THR A 73 2.45 1.97 10.41
C THR A 73 3.10 0.59 10.63
N ASP A 74 2.85 0.01 11.81
CA ASP A 74 3.32 -1.34 12.16
C ASP A 74 2.76 -2.41 11.22
N GLU A 75 1.53 -2.26 10.72
CA GLU A 75 0.95 -3.20 9.75
C GLU A 75 1.75 -3.24 8.45
N HIS A 76 2.22 -2.09 7.96
CA HIS A 76 3.10 -2.05 6.78
C HIS A 76 4.41 -2.80 7.04
N ILE A 77 4.98 -2.64 8.24
CA ILE A 77 6.20 -3.37 8.64
C ILE A 77 5.93 -4.88 8.68
N GLN A 78 4.82 -5.32 9.27
CA GLN A 78 4.45 -6.74 9.31
C GLN A 78 4.19 -7.33 7.92
N ASN A 79 3.59 -6.55 7.02
CA ASN A 79 3.36 -6.97 5.63
C ASN A 79 4.68 -7.15 4.88
N ILE A 80 5.60 -6.20 4.98
CA ILE A 80 6.96 -6.32 4.40
C ILE A 80 7.71 -7.50 5.02
N ALA A 81 7.65 -7.66 6.34
CA ALA A 81 8.27 -8.79 7.02
C ALA A 81 7.68 -10.13 6.57
N SER A 82 6.41 -10.17 6.19
CA SER A 82 5.77 -11.38 5.66
C SER A 82 6.36 -11.79 4.32
N ILE A 83 6.71 -10.86 3.43
CA ILE A 83 7.42 -11.16 2.18
C ILE A 83 8.74 -11.90 2.47
N VAL A 84 9.51 -11.38 3.44
CA VAL A 84 10.79 -12.00 3.85
C VAL A 84 10.57 -13.38 4.46
N ARG A 85 9.53 -13.56 5.27
CA ARG A 85 9.17 -14.86 5.88
C ARG A 85 8.76 -15.87 4.82
N LEU A 86 7.93 -15.48 3.87
CA LEU A 86 7.56 -16.31 2.72
C LEU A 86 8.78 -16.72 1.93
N TYR A 87 9.69 -15.79 1.62
CA TYR A 87 10.95 -16.07 0.93
C TYR A 87 11.84 -17.09 1.67
N ARG A 88 11.70 -17.18 3.01
CA ARG A 88 12.39 -18.18 3.84
C ARG A 88 11.62 -19.48 4.00
N GLY A 89 10.44 -19.62 3.38
CA GLY A 89 9.56 -20.77 3.53
C GLY A 89 8.73 -20.79 4.83
N GLU A 90 8.72 -19.69 5.60
CA GLU A 90 7.97 -19.56 6.86
C GLU A 90 6.48 -19.24 6.61
N ASN A 91 5.82 -20.01 5.72
CA ASN A 91 4.47 -19.73 5.19
C ASN A 91 3.39 -19.63 6.27
N HIS A 92 3.52 -20.40 7.35
CA HIS A 92 2.59 -20.37 8.48
C HIS A 92 2.47 -18.97 9.13
N ARG A 93 3.54 -18.18 9.11
CA ARG A 93 3.53 -16.84 9.72
C ARG A 93 2.68 -15.82 8.96
N LEU A 94 2.50 -16.01 7.64
CA LEU A 94 1.55 -15.20 6.89
C LEU A 94 0.13 -15.51 7.37
N GLN A 95 -0.21 -16.80 7.54
CA GLN A 95 -1.52 -17.22 8.01
C GLN A 95 -1.81 -16.68 9.43
N GLU A 96 -0.83 -16.71 10.32
CA GLU A 96 -0.94 -16.09 11.65
C GLU A 96 -1.23 -14.58 11.58
N LEU A 97 -0.55 -13.87 10.68
CA LEU A 97 -0.77 -12.43 10.48
C LEU A 97 -2.16 -12.13 9.91
N LEU A 98 -2.59 -12.88 8.89
CA LEU A 98 -3.92 -12.75 8.29
C LEU A 98 -5.01 -13.02 9.33
N ASN A 99 -4.84 -14.05 10.17
CA ASN A 99 -5.77 -14.33 11.27
C ASN A 99 -5.83 -13.18 12.28
N LYS A 100 -4.68 -12.59 12.63
CA LYS A 100 -4.63 -11.41 13.50
C LYS A 100 -5.42 -10.24 12.90
N TYR A 101 -5.24 -9.93 11.62
CA TYR A 101 -6.01 -8.87 10.96
C TYR A 101 -7.50 -9.21 10.90
N GLN A 102 -7.87 -10.46 10.61
CA GLN A 102 -9.25 -10.90 10.59
C GLN A 102 -9.93 -10.77 11.96
N GLN A 103 -9.21 -11.06 13.05
CA GLN A 103 -9.71 -10.84 14.40
C GLN A 103 -10.00 -9.36 14.68
N GLN A 104 -9.14 -8.45 14.23
CA GLN A 104 -9.38 -7.00 14.35
C GLN A 104 -10.63 -6.59 13.57
N VAL A 105 -10.78 -7.07 12.33
CA VAL A 105 -11.97 -6.81 11.51
C VAL A 105 -13.24 -7.32 12.19
N ASN A 106 -13.21 -8.54 12.76
CA ASN A 106 -14.36 -9.12 13.45
C ASN A 106 -14.75 -8.31 14.70
N SER A 107 -13.76 -7.86 15.49
CA SER A 107 -14.01 -6.98 16.64
C SER A 107 -14.69 -5.68 16.19
N LEU A 108 -14.15 -5.02 15.17
CA LEU A 108 -14.70 -3.76 14.66
C LEU A 108 -16.10 -3.93 14.07
N ASN A 109 -16.39 -5.08 13.45
CA ASN A 109 -17.75 -5.39 12.98
C ASN A 109 -18.74 -5.56 14.13
N ASN A 110 -18.33 -6.15 15.26
CA ASN A 110 -19.17 -6.23 16.45
C ASN A 110 -19.45 -4.83 17.02
N ASP A 111 -18.41 -4.00 17.14
CA ASP A 111 -18.54 -2.62 17.61
C ASP A 111 -19.49 -1.81 16.69
N LEU A 112 -19.37 -1.97 15.37
CA LEU A 112 -20.28 -1.35 14.39
C LEU A 112 -21.72 -1.83 14.55
N ASN A 113 -21.93 -3.11 14.82
CA ASN A 113 -23.28 -3.64 15.03
C ASN A 113 -23.92 -3.04 16.29
N ASP A 114 -23.16 -2.87 17.36
CA ASP A 114 -23.66 -2.27 18.60
C ASP A 114 -23.94 -0.78 18.42
N LEU A 115 -23.04 -0.01 17.80
CA LEU A 115 -23.26 1.40 17.47
C LEU A 115 -24.49 1.60 16.57
N ARG A 116 -24.72 0.70 15.60
CA ARG A 116 -25.90 0.75 14.72
C ARG A 116 -27.20 0.50 15.50
N LYS A 117 -27.20 -0.40 16.50
CA LYS A 117 -28.37 -0.61 17.38
C LYS A 117 -28.66 0.64 18.21
N ASP A 118 -27.63 1.30 18.72
CA ASP A 118 -27.77 2.53 19.51
C ASP A 118 -28.38 3.65 18.65
N ILE A 119 -27.91 3.82 17.41
CA ILE A 119 -28.49 4.79 16.46
C ILE A 119 -29.95 4.48 16.17
N ILE A 120 -30.30 3.22 15.88
CA ILE A 120 -31.71 2.83 15.62
C ILE A 120 -32.58 3.15 16.84
N THR A 121 -32.07 2.91 18.05
CA THR A 121 -32.78 3.20 19.30
C THR A 121 -33.05 4.70 19.43
N LEU A 122 -32.04 5.54 19.21
CA LEU A 122 -32.18 7.00 19.28
C LEU A 122 -33.08 7.57 18.17
N GLN A 123 -33.01 7.02 16.95
CA GLN A 123 -33.88 7.42 15.86
C GLN A 123 -35.36 7.10 16.18
N ASN A 124 -35.63 5.91 16.71
CA ASN A 124 -36.97 5.54 17.18
C ASN A 124 -37.48 6.47 18.28
N GLU A 125 -36.61 7.01 19.14
CA GLU A 125 -37.01 8.01 20.14
C GLU A 125 -37.29 9.38 19.53
N LEU A 126 -36.54 9.78 18.49
CA LEU A 126 -36.71 11.02 17.77
C LEU A 126 -38.02 11.06 16.96
N ASP A 127 -38.42 9.90 16.43
CA ASP A 127 -39.64 9.73 15.62
C ASP A 127 -40.92 9.55 16.47
N LYS A 128 -40.82 9.50 17.81
CA LYS A 128 -41.99 9.42 18.69
C LYS A 128 -42.88 10.65 18.47
N PRO A 129 -44.17 10.47 18.12
CA PRO A 129 -45.07 11.60 17.91
C PRO A 129 -45.21 12.40 19.21
N GLU A 130 -45.13 13.74 19.10
CA GLU A 130 -45.40 14.64 20.21
C GLU A 130 -46.81 14.32 20.73
N LYS A 131 -46.93 13.87 21.98
CA LYS A 131 -48.25 13.73 22.59
C LYS A 131 -48.89 15.11 22.61
N GLU A 132 -50.00 15.27 21.88
CA GLU A 132 -50.84 16.48 21.91
C GLU A 132 -51.32 16.74 23.34
N ASN A 133 -50.56 17.52 24.10
CA ASN A 133 -50.99 18.04 25.39
C ASN A 133 -51.21 19.54 25.23
N GLN A 134 -52.49 19.93 25.22
CA GLN A 134 -52.93 21.31 25.37
C GLN A 134 -52.41 21.84 26.73
N GLY A 135 -51.30 22.60 26.74
CA GLY A 135 -50.83 23.24 27.95
C GLY A 135 -49.40 23.82 27.91
N ASN A 136 -49.34 25.16 27.88
CA ASN A 136 -48.23 26.04 28.31
C ASN A 136 -46.97 26.14 27.43
N GLN A 137 -46.61 27.38 27.04
CA GLN A 137 -45.41 27.76 26.28
C GLN A 137 -44.07 27.32 26.91
N ALA A 138 -44.05 26.99 28.22
CA ALA A 138 -42.87 26.46 28.90
C ALA A 138 -42.56 25.00 28.52
N ASN A 139 -43.55 24.19 28.15
CA ASN A 139 -43.35 22.80 27.72
C ASN A 139 -42.78 22.69 26.30
N GLN A 140 -43.10 23.63 25.41
CA GLN A 140 -42.56 23.64 24.04
C GLN A 140 -41.05 23.92 23.99
N LYS A 141 -40.53 24.78 24.87
CA LYS A 141 -39.08 25.07 24.97
C LYS A 141 -38.26 23.88 25.46
N ASN A 142 -38.78 23.08 26.39
CA ASN A 142 -38.07 21.90 26.92
C ASN A 142 -38.00 20.78 25.87
N ASN A 143 -39.10 20.50 25.16
CA ASN A 143 -39.13 19.47 24.11
C ASN A 143 -38.16 19.78 22.94
N SER A 144 -38.06 21.04 22.53
CA SER A 144 -37.11 21.44 21.47
C SER A 144 -35.64 21.32 21.90
N ALA A 145 -35.32 21.51 23.19
CA ALA A 145 -33.98 21.33 23.72
C ALA A 145 -33.58 19.86 23.82
N ASP A 146 -34.51 19.00 24.25
CA ASP A 146 -34.30 17.55 24.34
C ASP A 146 -34.14 16.90 22.96
N LYS A 147 -34.99 17.30 21.98
CA LYS A 147 -34.82 16.88 20.58
C LYS A 147 -33.46 17.27 20.01
N ARG A 148 -33.03 18.52 20.22
CA ARG A 148 -31.72 19.01 19.76
C ARG A 148 -30.55 18.27 20.44
N LYS A 149 -30.74 17.80 21.68
CA LYS A 149 -29.74 16.99 22.38
C LYS A 149 -29.60 15.60 21.76
N LEU A 150 -30.72 14.95 21.47
CA LEU A 150 -30.76 13.65 20.77
C LEU A 150 -30.15 13.75 19.37
N GLU A 151 -30.46 14.82 18.61
CA GLU A 151 -29.87 15.05 17.28
C GLU A 151 -28.33 15.13 17.33
N LYS A 152 -27.77 15.82 18.32
CA LYS A 152 -26.31 15.90 18.51
C LYS A 152 -25.70 14.55 18.89
N GLU A 153 -26.41 13.75 19.66
CA GLU A 153 -25.97 12.42 20.06
C GLU A 153 -25.93 11.46 18.85
N VAL A 154 -26.95 11.53 18.00
CA VAL A 154 -26.98 10.83 16.70
C VAL A 154 -25.84 11.29 15.79
N GLU A 155 -25.56 12.60 15.71
CA GLU A 155 -24.42 13.12 14.94
C GLU A 155 -23.09 12.56 15.44
N LEU A 156 -22.88 12.51 16.76
CA LEU A 156 -21.67 11.96 17.38
C LEU A 156 -21.52 10.46 17.09
N LEU A 157 -22.59 9.68 17.22
CA LEU A 157 -22.59 8.24 16.93
C LEU A 157 -22.31 7.98 15.45
N ASN A 158 -22.89 8.74 14.53
CA ASN A 158 -22.60 8.62 13.10
C ASN A 158 -21.11 8.86 12.81
N ARG A 159 -20.51 9.86 13.47
CA ARG A 159 -19.06 10.09 13.37
C ARG A 159 -18.25 8.89 13.89
N GLN A 160 -18.62 8.33 15.04
CA GLN A 160 -17.97 7.14 15.59
C GLN A 160 -18.10 5.92 14.69
N ILE A 161 -19.28 5.69 14.09
CA ILE A 161 -19.49 4.65 13.08
C ILE A 161 -18.54 4.88 11.92
N LYS A 162 -18.48 6.10 11.39
CA LYS A 162 -17.62 6.40 10.24
C LYS A 162 -16.14 6.14 10.55
N ASP A 163 -15.67 6.55 11.72
CA ASP A 163 -14.29 6.30 12.16
C ASP A 163 -14.01 4.79 12.32
N THR A 164 -14.98 4.04 12.85
CA THR A 164 -14.88 2.60 13.03
C THR A 164 -14.90 1.85 11.69
N GLU A 165 -15.74 2.27 10.74
CA GLU A 165 -15.76 1.75 9.37
C GLU A 165 -14.41 1.99 8.68
N ASN A 166 -13.88 3.21 8.75
CA ASN A 166 -12.58 3.53 8.16
C ASN A 166 -11.46 2.62 8.74
N ARG A 167 -11.52 2.32 10.04
CA ARG A 167 -10.56 1.45 10.71
C ARG A 167 -10.73 -0.02 10.34
N ARG A 168 -11.97 -0.49 10.13
CA ARG A 168 -12.27 -1.83 9.61
C ARG A 168 -11.72 -1.98 8.20
N ASP A 169 -12.01 -1.01 7.34
CA ASP A 169 -11.61 -1.02 5.93
C ASP A 169 -10.08 -0.95 5.78
N TYR A 170 -9.40 -0.27 6.70
CA TYR A 170 -7.93 -0.29 6.80
C TYR A 170 -7.37 -1.72 6.97
N PHE A 171 -7.89 -2.50 7.93
CA PHE A 171 -7.42 -3.88 8.11
C PHE A 171 -7.85 -4.81 6.96
N LEU A 172 -9.06 -4.64 6.41
CA LEU A 172 -9.48 -5.36 5.22
C LEU A 172 -8.57 -5.08 4.02
N GLY A 173 -8.16 -3.83 3.85
CA GLY A 173 -7.20 -3.42 2.83
C GLY A 173 -5.87 -4.17 2.95
N HIS A 174 -5.33 -4.32 4.17
CA HIS A 174 -4.11 -5.10 4.39
C HIS A 174 -4.27 -6.59 4.09
N ILE A 175 -5.42 -7.19 4.45
CA ILE A 175 -5.73 -8.59 4.13
C ILE A 175 -5.78 -8.79 2.61
N ASN A 176 -6.53 -7.93 1.91
CA ASN A 176 -6.67 -8.00 0.45
C ASN A 176 -5.32 -7.79 -0.23
N TRP A 177 -4.54 -6.80 0.20
CA TRP A 177 -3.20 -6.53 -0.33
C TRP A 177 -2.27 -7.75 -0.24
N LEU A 178 -2.28 -8.47 0.89
CA LEU A 178 -1.49 -9.69 1.06
C LEU A 178 -2.01 -10.84 0.19
N ASN A 179 -3.33 -11.07 0.16
CA ASN A 179 -3.94 -12.18 -0.58
C ASN A 179 -3.84 -11.99 -2.10
N GLU A 180 -3.95 -10.76 -2.60
CA GLU A 180 -3.77 -10.47 -4.02
C GLU A 180 -2.34 -10.76 -4.50
N ARG A 181 -1.35 -10.55 -3.63
CA ARG A 181 0.07 -10.71 -3.97
C ARG A 181 0.62 -12.09 -3.67
N PHE A 182 0.05 -12.79 -2.69
CA PHE A 182 0.46 -14.14 -2.30
C PHE A 182 -0.76 -15.05 -2.12
N PRO A 183 -1.54 -15.31 -3.19
CA PRO A 183 -2.82 -16.02 -3.10
C PRO A 183 -2.68 -17.46 -2.59
N ASN A 184 -1.55 -18.09 -2.89
CA ASN A 184 -1.23 -19.45 -2.47
C ASN A 184 -0.61 -19.50 -1.06
N GLY A 185 -0.38 -18.35 -0.42
CA GLY A 185 0.29 -18.25 0.87
C GLY A 185 1.76 -18.71 0.85
N VAL A 186 2.38 -18.73 -0.32
CA VAL A 186 3.80 -19.05 -0.53
C VAL A 186 4.49 -17.89 -1.25
N TYR A 187 5.81 -17.83 -1.19
CA TYR A 187 6.55 -16.80 -1.91
C TYR A 187 6.44 -16.98 -3.42
N GLU A 188 6.13 -15.90 -4.09
CA GLU A 188 6.20 -15.74 -5.54
C GLU A 188 6.79 -14.35 -5.83
N ASP A 189 7.50 -14.20 -6.95
CA ASP A 189 7.96 -12.87 -7.37
C ASP A 189 6.75 -12.03 -7.80
N VAL A 190 6.72 -10.78 -7.33
CA VAL A 190 5.61 -9.86 -7.57
C VAL A 190 6.15 -8.61 -8.25
N THR A 191 5.70 -8.37 -9.49
CA THR A 191 6.06 -7.18 -10.27
C THR A 191 5.80 -5.90 -9.48
N GLY A 192 6.80 -5.04 -9.42
CA GLY A 192 6.83 -3.77 -8.69
C GLY A 192 6.88 -3.89 -7.17
N LEU A 193 6.95 -5.09 -6.59
CA LEU A 193 7.00 -5.28 -5.14
C LEU A 193 8.21 -6.09 -4.68
N CYS A 194 8.41 -7.31 -5.16
CA CYS A 194 9.53 -8.13 -4.72
C CYS A 194 10.03 -9.11 -5.77
N LYS A 195 11.35 -9.37 -5.76
CA LYS A 195 11.98 -10.35 -6.64
C LYS A 195 13.18 -11.00 -5.95
N ALA A 196 13.30 -12.32 -6.09
CA ALA A 196 14.49 -13.07 -5.70
C ALA A 196 15.46 -13.13 -6.89
N ALA A 197 16.35 -12.15 -7.01
CA ALA A 197 17.29 -12.08 -8.13
C ALA A 197 18.56 -12.90 -7.85
N THR A 198 19.03 -13.61 -8.87
CA THR A 198 20.29 -14.36 -8.86
C THR A 198 21.49 -13.43 -8.98
N ILE A 199 22.68 -13.90 -8.57
CA ILE A 199 23.93 -13.14 -8.76
C ILE A 199 24.17 -12.80 -10.24
N LYS A 200 23.79 -13.68 -11.17
CA LYS A 200 23.92 -13.43 -12.61
C LYS A 200 23.05 -12.25 -13.06
N GLU A 201 21.78 -12.20 -12.64
CA GLU A 201 20.90 -11.06 -12.94
C GLU A 201 21.44 -9.75 -12.33
N ILE A 202 22.11 -9.83 -11.18
CA ILE A 202 22.75 -8.67 -10.55
C ILE A 202 23.98 -8.20 -11.32
N GLU A 203 24.80 -9.14 -11.82
CA GLU A 203 25.93 -8.84 -12.68
C GLU A 203 25.48 -8.18 -14.00
N GLU A 204 24.40 -8.66 -14.62
CA GLU A 204 23.78 -8.04 -15.80
C GLU A 204 23.29 -6.60 -15.55
N GLN A 205 23.10 -6.21 -14.29
CA GLN A 205 22.73 -4.85 -13.85
C GLN A 205 23.92 -4.06 -13.29
N ASP A 206 25.16 -4.41 -13.67
CA ASP A 206 26.40 -3.79 -13.21
C ASP A 206 26.53 -3.76 -11.68
N TYR A 207 26.07 -4.81 -11.00
CA TYR A 207 26.04 -4.93 -9.54
C TYR A 207 25.23 -3.82 -8.83
N SER A 208 24.31 -3.16 -9.53
CA SER A 208 23.43 -2.15 -8.94
C SER A 208 22.41 -2.80 -8.01
N LEU A 209 22.39 -2.42 -6.72
CA LEU A 209 21.48 -3.02 -5.73
C LEU A 209 20.23 -2.16 -5.47
N ASN A 210 19.81 -1.38 -6.47
CA ASN A 210 18.55 -0.64 -6.43
C ASN A 210 17.38 -1.60 -6.72
N PRO A 211 16.44 -1.82 -5.78
CA PRO A 211 15.33 -2.77 -5.96
C PRO A 211 14.54 -2.58 -7.26
N GLY A 212 14.33 -1.32 -7.67
CA GLY A 212 13.55 -0.99 -8.88
C GLY A 212 14.11 -1.58 -10.18
N ARG A 213 15.40 -1.95 -10.23
CA ARG A 213 15.99 -2.64 -11.40
C ARG A 213 15.53 -4.09 -11.54
N TYR A 214 15.09 -4.71 -10.45
CA TYR A 214 14.78 -6.13 -10.40
C TYR A 214 13.29 -6.40 -10.32
N VAL A 215 12.57 -5.61 -9.50
CA VAL A 215 11.13 -5.86 -9.29
C VAL A 215 10.28 -5.42 -10.49
N GLY A 216 10.81 -4.59 -11.39
CA GLY A 216 10.05 -4.00 -12.48
C GLY A 216 9.15 -2.85 -12.01
N VAL A 217 8.35 -2.31 -12.93
CA VAL A 217 7.41 -1.23 -12.64
C VAL A 217 6.01 -1.74 -12.96
N VAL A 218 5.08 -1.63 -12.01
CA VAL A 218 3.67 -1.75 -12.34
C VAL A 218 3.32 -0.51 -13.14
N ILE A 219 3.14 -0.67 -14.44
CA ILE A 219 2.54 0.37 -15.27
C ILE A 219 1.06 0.33 -14.91
N GLU A 220 0.65 1.22 -14.01
CA GLU A 220 -0.76 1.53 -13.85
C GLU A 220 -1.19 2.12 -15.20
N GLU A 221 -2.16 1.51 -15.88
CA GLU A 221 -2.87 2.20 -16.95
C GLU A 221 -3.45 3.45 -16.30
N ASP A 222 -2.89 4.60 -16.64
CA ASP A 222 -3.26 5.95 -16.21
C ASP A 222 -4.66 6.36 -16.70
N GLY A 223 -5.43 5.39 -17.20
CA GLY A 223 -6.76 5.54 -17.77
C GLY A 223 -6.77 6.31 -19.10
N LEU A 224 -5.60 6.70 -19.59
CA LEU A 224 -5.42 7.48 -20.80
C LEU A 224 -5.22 6.53 -21.99
N THR A 225 -6.03 6.72 -23.01
CA THR A 225 -5.79 6.10 -24.30
C THR A 225 -4.52 6.67 -24.95
N GLU A 226 -3.91 5.92 -25.86
CA GLU A 226 -2.74 6.39 -26.62
C GLU A 226 -3.01 7.74 -27.33
N GLU A 227 -4.25 7.93 -27.79
CA GLU A 227 -4.70 9.16 -28.44
C GLU A 227 -4.70 10.36 -27.49
N GLU A 228 -5.20 10.18 -26.26
CA GLU A 228 -5.23 11.21 -25.22
C GLU A 228 -3.82 11.58 -24.77
N PHE A 229 -2.94 10.61 -24.59
CA PHE A 229 -1.52 10.86 -24.28
C PHE A 229 -0.83 11.69 -25.36
N ILE A 230 -1.01 11.34 -26.64
CA ILE A 230 -0.41 12.07 -27.76
C ILE A 230 -0.98 13.49 -27.83
N ALA A 231 -2.28 13.67 -27.59
CA ALA A 231 -2.91 14.98 -27.56
C ALA A 231 -2.33 15.87 -26.44
N GLU A 232 -2.20 15.33 -25.23
CA GLU A 232 -1.63 16.04 -24.08
C GLU A 232 -0.16 16.40 -24.31
N MET A 233 0.64 15.47 -24.85
CA MET A 233 2.04 15.74 -25.18
C MET A 233 2.19 16.84 -26.23
N LYS A 234 1.32 16.87 -27.24
CA LYS A 234 1.31 17.95 -28.25
C LYS A 234 0.95 19.29 -27.62
N GLU A 235 -0.08 19.33 -26.77
CA GLU A 235 -0.47 20.55 -26.06
C GLU A 235 0.67 21.09 -25.21
N ARG A 236 1.27 20.24 -24.36
CA ARG A 236 2.43 20.60 -23.53
C ARG A 236 3.60 21.09 -24.37
N HIS A 237 3.86 20.47 -25.52
CA HIS A 237 4.92 20.89 -26.43
C HIS A 237 4.65 22.28 -27.04
N ILE A 238 3.40 22.57 -27.43
CA ILE A 238 3.00 23.90 -27.90
C ILE A 238 3.20 24.95 -26.81
N THR A 239 2.73 24.67 -25.59
CA THR A 239 2.91 25.58 -24.44
C THR A 239 4.39 25.83 -24.16
N LEU A 240 5.22 24.78 -24.16
CA LEU A 240 6.66 24.91 -23.95
C LEU A 240 7.30 25.80 -25.02
N ASN A 241 6.95 25.62 -26.29
CA ASN A 241 7.48 26.45 -27.38
C ASN A 241 7.05 27.91 -27.25
N ALA A 242 5.80 28.18 -26.87
CA ALA A 242 5.33 29.54 -26.63
C ALA A 242 6.10 30.21 -25.47
N LEU A 243 6.34 29.47 -24.38
CA LEU A 243 7.15 29.95 -23.26
C LEU A 243 8.61 30.21 -23.68
N ASN A 244 9.20 29.34 -24.50
CA ASN A 244 10.55 29.52 -25.02
C ASN A 244 10.67 30.77 -25.91
N SER A 245 9.68 31.04 -26.78
CA SER A 245 9.67 32.27 -27.59
C SER A 245 9.60 33.51 -26.72
N LYS A 246 8.72 33.51 -25.72
CA LYS A 246 8.61 34.63 -24.77
C LYS A 246 9.86 34.84 -23.94
N ALA A 247 10.55 33.75 -23.56
CA ALA A 247 11.83 33.84 -22.86
C ALA A 247 12.89 34.53 -23.72
N LYS A 248 12.97 34.21 -25.01
CA LYS A 248 13.89 34.87 -25.97
C LYS A 248 13.58 36.35 -26.16
N GLU A 249 12.30 36.71 -26.27
CA GLU A 249 11.90 38.13 -26.38
C GLU A 249 12.36 38.94 -25.16
N LEU A 250 12.21 38.38 -23.96
CA LEU A 250 12.67 39.01 -22.73
C LEU A 250 14.19 39.09 -22.65
N GLU A 251 14.89 38.03 -23.05
CA GLU A 251 16.36 37.99 -23.14
C GLU A 251 16.89 39.10 -24.06
N GLU A 252 16.31 39.24 -25.26
CA GLU A 252 16.67 40.27 -26.23
C GLU A 252 16.45 41.68 -25.66
N LEU A 253 15.30 41.90 -25.00
CA LEU A 253 14.98 43.18 -24.37
C LEU A 253 15.96 43.53 -23.24
N ILE A 254 16.35 42.56 -22.43
CA ILE A 254 17.35 42.76 -21.36
C ILE A 254 18.69 43.14 -21.97
N ASN A 255 19.13 42.43 -23.02
CA ASN A 255 20.39 42.75 -23.70
C ASN A 255 20.39 44.15 -24.32
N GLN A 256 19.28 44.55 -24.96
CA GLN A 256 19.12 45.90 -25.51
C GLN A 256 19.18 46.98 -24.41
N ASN A 257 18.53 46.74 -23.27
CA ASN A 257 18.56 47.68 -22.16
C ASN A 257 19.96 47.79 -21.51
N LEU A 258 20.73 46.71 -21.45
CA LEU A 258 22.10 46.73 -20.94
C LEU A 258 23.03 47.52 -21.87
N LEU A 259 22.93 47.30 -23.19
CA LEU A 259 23.68 48.06 -24.19
C LEU A 259 23.37 49.56 -24.17
N ALA A 260 22.18 49.95 -23.72
CA ALA A 260 21.79 51.36 -23.59
C ALA A 260 22.37 52.06 -22.35
N ILE A 261 22.98 51.31 -21.43
CA ILE A 261 23.60 51.81 -20.18
C ILE A 261 25.14 51.84 -20.26
N GLU A 262 25.74 51.12 -21.22
CA GLU A 262 27.17 51.20 -21.58
C GLU A 262 27.47 52.39 -22.52
#